data_AF-N4X6F6-F1
#
_entry.id   AF-N4X6F6-F1
#
_cell.length_a   1.000
_cell.length_b   1.000
_cell.length_c   1.000
_cell.angle_alpha   90.00
_cell.angle_beta   90.00
_cell.angle_gamma   90.00
#
_symmetry.space_group_name_H-M   'P 1'
#
loop_
_entity.id
_entity.type
_entity.pdbx_description
1 polymer ?
#
loop_
_entity_poly.entity_id
_entity_poly.type
_entity_poly.pdbx_seq_one_letter_code
_entity_poly.pdbx_strand_id
1 'polypeptide(L)'
;MKFLAAATLFGFAAAAVETVTIFNFVYSGVNGYPEISFQLSVDEVMCAADNYTIVSLGNPCDKPEWTFDILEELGRQIRLHHTVDGVTHTGDFAILLNGPIPTLLGQVGNSTADLDKVTS
;
A
#
# COMPACT_ATOMS: atom_id res chain seq x y z
N MET A 1 -41.13 4.84 -42.36
CA MET A 1 -40.78 5.05 -40.95
C MET A 1 -39.27 4.98 -40.84
N LYS A 2 -38.60 6.09 -40.48
CA LYS A 2 -37.13 6.15 -40.38
C LYS A 2 -36.74 5.73 -38.97
N PHE A 3 -35.93 4.68 -38.85
CA PHE A 3 -35.34 4.24 -37.59
C PHE A 3 -34.21 5.20 -37.21
N LEU A 4 -34.31 5.81 -36.03
CA LEU A 4 -33.19 6.48 -35.37
C LEU A 4 -32.68 5.51 -34.30
N ALA A 5 -31.57 4.83 -34.60
CA ALA A 5 -30.82 4.10 -33.58
C ALA A 5 -30.01 5.12 -32.79
N ALA A 6 -30.45 5.42 -31.57
CA ALA A 6 -29.64 6.14 -30.60
C ALA A 6 -28.57 5.18 -30.08
N ALA A 7 -27.35 5.31 -30.59
CA ALA A 7 -26.18 4.62 -30.04
C ALA A 7 -25.83 5.29 -28.70
N THR A 8 -26.23 4.68 -27.59
CA THR A 8 -25.70 4.99 -26.27
C THR A 8 -24.25 4.51 -26.21
N LEU A 9 -23.32 5.45 -26.41
CA LEU A 9 -21.93 5.28 -26.02
C LEU A 9 -21.90 5.26 -24.49
N PHE A 10 -21.93 4.06 -23.92
CA PHE A 10 -21.52 3.85 -22.53
C PHE A 10 -20.02 4.16 -22.47
N GLY A 11 -19.70 5.38 -22.07
CA GLY A 11 -18.35 5.75 -21.68
C GLY A 11 -17.99 4.90 -20.47
N PHE A 12 -17.11 3.93 -20.68
CA PHE A 12 -16.37 3.32 -19.60
C PHE A 12 -15.51 4.43 -19.01
N ALA A 13 -15.95 5.00 -17.89
CA ALA A 13 -15.08 5.82 -17.06
C ALA A 13 -13.95 4.87 -16.63
N ALA A 14 -12.77 5.05 -17.21
CA ALA A 14 -11.57 4.39 -16.72
C ALA A 14 -11.45 4.78 -15.25
N ALA A 15 -11.50 3.80 -14.36
CA ALA A 15 -11.18 4.03 -12.95
C ALA A 15 -9.80 4.68 -12.92
N ALA A 16 -9.66 5.80 -12.22
CA ALA A 16 -8.36 6.41 -12.01
C ALA A 16 -7.54 5.43 -11.18
N VAL A 17 -6.63 4.72 -11.84
CA VAL A 17 -5.69 3.82 -11.19
C VAL A 17 -4.55 4.68 -10.67
N GLU A 18 -4.32 4.64 -9.36
CA GLU A 18 -3.19 5.31 -8.72
C GLU A 18 -2.04 4.32 -8.56
N THR A 19 -0.96 4.49 -9.31
CA THR A 19 0.25 3.68 -9.16
C THR A 19 1.12 4.24 -8.04
N VAL A 20 1.38 3.43 -7.02
CA VAL A 20 2.21 3.80 -5.86
C VAL A 20 3.43 2.91 -5.79
N THR A 21 4.55 3.48 -5.33
CA THR A 21 5.78 2.73 -5.04
C THR A 21 6.16 2.85 -3.57
N ILE A 22 6.40 1.71 -2.92
CA ILE A 22 7.03 1.60 -1.60
C ILE A 22 8.55 1.51 -1.79
N PHE A 23 9.28 2.39 -1.13
CA PHE A 23 10.74 2.42 -1.12
C PHE A 23 11.29 2.70 0.28
N ASN A 24 12.61 2.49 0.46
CA ASN A 24 13.31 2.64 1.73
C ASN A 24 12.72 1.82 2.89
N PHE A 25 12.15 0.63 2.59
CA PHE A 25 11.60 -0.24 3.63
C PHE A 25 12.70 -0.79 4.54
N VAL A 26 12.48 -0.69 5.85
CA VAL A 26 13.34 -1.27 6.89
C VAL A 26 12.46 -2.06 7.86
N TYR A 27 12.93 -3.26 8.22
CA TYR A 27 12.42 -4.04 9.35
C TYR A 27 13.49 -4.12 10.44
N SER A 28 13.09 -3.87 11.69
CA SER A 28 13.89 -4.06 12.89
C SER A 28 13.13 -4.95 13.87
N GLY A 29 13.72 -6.06 14.30
CA GLY A 29 13.16 -6.98 15.29
C GLY A 29 13.97 -7.04 16.58
N VAL A 30 14.71 -5.97 16.88
CA VAL A 30 15.67 -5.94 17.97
C VAL A 30 14.95 -6.10 19.32
N ASN A 31 15.51 -6.91 20.21
CA ASN A 31 14.95 -7.20 21.54
C ASN A 31 13.52 -7.80 21.53
N GLY A 32 13.06 -8.34 20.40
CA GLY A 32 11.71 -8.93 20.28
C GLY A 32 10.59 -7.89 20.07
N TYR A 33 10.95 -6.64 19.78
CA TYR A 33 10.01 -5.57 19.42
C TYR A 33 10.10 -5.34 17.91
N PRO A 34 9.15 -5.86 17.11
CA PRO A 34 9.18 -5.67 15.67
C PRO A 34 8.73 -4.25 15.31
N GLU A 35 9.48 -3.63 14.43
CA GLU A 35 9.30 -2.27 13.92
C GLU A 35 9.49 -2.30 12.41
N ILE A 36 8.67 -1.57 11.67
CA ILE A 36 8.87 -1.32 10.24
C ILE A 36 8.72 0.15 9.91
N SER A 37 9.43 0.60 8.88
CA SER A 37 9.30 1.93 8.31
C SER A 37 9.52 1.90 6.81
N PHE A 38 8.78 2.71 6.05
CA PHE A 38 8.95 2.85 4.60
C PHE A 38 8.36 4.18 4.10
N GLN A 39 8.67 4.53 2.85
CA GLN A 39 8.18 5.74 2.19
C GLN A 39 7.35 5.39 0.95
N LEU A 40 6.35 6.22 0.65
CA LEU A 40 5.56 6.17 -0.57
C LEU A 40 6.10 7.16 -1.60
N SER A 41 6.06 6.81 -2.90
CA SER A 41 6.46 7.72 -3.99
C SER A 41 5.60 8.97 -4.11
N VAL A 42 4.44 8.98 -3.45
CA VAL A 42 3.52 10.12 -3.40
C VAL A 42 3.95 11.03 -2.25
N ASP A 43 4.55 12.17 -2.58
CA ASP A 43 5.04 13.19 -1.62
C ASP A 43 5.97 12.66 -0.51
N GLU A 44 6.63 11.52 -0.71
CA GLU A 44 7.51 10.90 0.28
C GLU A 44 6.82 10.61 1.63
N VAL A 45 5.51 10.35 1.62
CA VAL A 45 4.69 9.97 2.79
C VAL A 45 5.39 8.87 3.57
N MET A 46 5.62 9.11 4.87
CA MET A 46 6.29 8.18 5.76
C MET A 46 5.27 7.30 6.49
N CYS A 47 5.48 6.00 6.47
CA CYS A 47 4.66 5.02 7.16
C CYS A 47 5.53 4.20 8.11
N ALA A 48 5.06 4.01 9.34
CA ALA A 48 5.76 3.20 10.33
C ALA A 48 4.80 2.52 11.30
N ALA A 49 5.23 1.38 11.83
CA ALA A 49 4.54 0.68 12.90
C ALA A 49 5.56 0.06 13.86
N ASP A 50 5.36 0.32 15.15
CA ASP A 50 6.23 -0.14 16.22
C ASP A 50 5.50 -1.18 17.07
N ASN A 51 6.26 -2.16 17.58
CA ASN A 51 5.79 -3.24 18.46
C ASN A 51 4.50 -3.90 17.96
N TYR A 52 4.45 -4.19 16.66
CA TYR A 52 3.26 -4.73 16.01
C TYR A 52 3.13 -6.25 16.16
N THR A 53 1.92 -6.78 16.11
CA THR A 53 1.67 -8.24 16.02
C THR A 53 1.74 -8.71 14.58
N ILE A 54 2.12 -9.98 14.35
CA ILE A 54 1.98 -10.62 13.04
C ILE A 54 0.51 -10.49 12.63
N VAL A 55 0.25 -9.86 11.49
CA VAL A 55 -1.05 -9.28 11.11
C VAL A 55 -1.41 -8.06 11.98
N SER A 56 -1.09 -6.86 11.48
CA SER A 56 -1.44 -5.57 12.08
C SER A 56 -2.21 -4.74 11.06
N LEU A 57 -3.42 -4.28 11.38
CA LEU A 57 -4.31 -3.61 10.42
C LEU A 57 -4.45 -2.12 10.73
N GLY A 58 -4.57 -1.31 9.68
CA GLY A 58 -4.89 0.12 9.79
C GLY A 58 -3.82 0.96 10.49
N ASN A 59 -2.55 0.58 10.34
CA ASN A 59 -1.44 1.35 10.89
C ASN A 59 -1.37 2.71 10.16
N PRO A 60 -1.32 3.84 10.88
CA PRO A 60 -1.32 5.15 10.25
C PRO A 60 0.03 5.47 9.59
N CYS A 61 -0.01 6.18 8.47
CA CYS A 61 1.14 6.93 7.97
C CYS A 61 1.13 8.37 8.54
N ASP A 62 2.12 9.18 8.19
CA ASP A 62 2.20 10.58 8.61
C ASP A 62 1.09 11.47 8.02
N LYS A 63 0.54 11.06 6.87
CA LYS A 63 -0.66 11.64 6.27
C LYS A 63 -1.91 10.81 6.61
N PRO A 64 -2.98 11.45 7.13
CA PRO A 64 -4.14 10.74 7.67
C PRO A 64 -4.99 10.00 6.63
N GLU A 65 -4.90 10.39 5.36
CA GLU A 65 -5.55 9.70 4.25
C GLU A 65 -4.88 8.36 3.89
N TRP A 66 -3.71 8.06 4.45
CA TRP A 66 -2.92 6.86 4.22
C TRP A 66 -2.87 5.97 5.46
N THR A 67 -3.24 4.71 5.29
CA THR A 67 -3.00 3.65 6.28
C THR A 67 -2.45 2.40 5.61
N PHE A 68 -1.91 1.48 6.39
CA PHE A 68 -1.40 0.23 5.87
C PHE A 68 -1.66 -0.96 6.80
N ASP A 69 -1.80 -2.13 6.19
CA ASP A 69 -1.83 -3.41 6.87
C ASP A 69 -0.51 -4.14 6.67
N ILE A 70 -0.07 -4.82 7.71
CA ILE A 70 1.02 -5.79 7.69
C ILE A 70 0.37 -7.16 7.57
N LEU A 71 0.54 -7.85 6.44
CA LEU A 71 -0.17 -9.11 6.14
C LEU A 71 0.70 -10.36 6.34
N GLU A 72 2.02 -10.20 6.37
CA GLU A 72 2.99 -11.28 6.54
C GLU A 72 4.07 -10.89 7.55
N GLU A 73 4.72 -11.89 8.15
CA GLU A 73 5.89 -11.70 9.00
C GLU A 73 6.94 -10.79 8.35
N LEU A 74 7.63 -10.00 9.18
CA LEU A 74 8.67 -9.04 8.75
C LEU A 74 8.15 -7.94 7.81
N GLY A 75 6.84 -7.87 7.54
CA GLY A 75 6.26 -6.95 6.58
C GLY A 75 6.55 -7.30 5.12
N ARG A 76 6.74 -8.60 4.82
CA ARG A 76 6.95 -9.07 3.43
C ARG A 76 5.74 -8.85 2.51
N GLN A 77 4.56 -8.71 3.09
CA GLN A 77 3.35 -8.33 2.38
C GLN A 77 2.70 -7.15 3.11
N ILE A 78 2.53 -6.04 2.40
CA ILE A 78 1.87 -4.82 2.88
C ILE A 78 0.66 -4.54 2.01
N ARG A 79 -0.47 -4.17 2.63
CA ARG A 79 -1.59 -3.56 1.90
C ARG A 79 -1.64 -2.07 2.23
N LEU A 80 -1.61 -1.22 1.21
CA LEU A 80 -1.85 0.21 1.39
C LEU A 80 -3.34 0.51 1.22
N HIS A 81 -3.81 1.51 1.97
CA HIS A 81 -5.12 2.11 1.85
C HIS A 81 -4.96 3.61 1.65
N HIS A 82 -5.57 4.14 0.61
CA HIS A 82 -5.66 5.58 0.36
C HIS A 82 -7.11 6.00 0.31
N THR A 83 -7.53 6.84 1.26
CA THR A 83 -8.94 7.29 1.37
C THR A 83 -9.07 8.77 1.03
N VAL A 84 -9.67 9.06 -0.12
CA VAL A 84 -9.92 10.43 -0.60
C VAL A 84 -11.41 10.58 -0.88
N ASP A 85 -12.02 11.66 -0.38
CA ASP A 85 -13.44 11.96 -0.57
C ASP A 85 -14.39 10.79 -0.19
N GLY A 86 -14.02 10.04 0.84
CA GLY A 86 -14.79 8.89 1.33
C GLY A 86 -14.68 7.63 0.46
N VAL A 87 -13.80 7.63 -0.54
CA VAL A 87 -13.48 6.47 -1.39
C VAL A 87 -12.12 5.92 -1.01
N THR A 88 -12.08 4.65 -0.63
CA THR A 88 -10.83 3.93 -0.34
C THR A 88 -10.34 3.18 -1.56
N HIS A 89 -9.05 3.34 -1.86
CA HIS A 89 -8.31 2.56 -2.85
C HIS A 89 -7.28 1.69 -2.13
N THR A 90 -7.06 0.47 -2.61
CA THR A 90 -6.17 -0.49 -1.97
C THR A 90 -5.27 -1.19 -2.95
N GLY A 91 -4.04 -1.52 -2.53
CA GLY A 91 -3.11 -2.31 -3.33
C GLY A 91 -2.19 -3.13 -2.44
N ASP A 92 -1.83 -4.32 -2.92
CA ASP A 92 -0.95 -5.27 -2.22
C ASP A 92 0.47 -5.20 -2.77
N PHE A 93 1.44 -5.15 -1.86
CA PHE A 93 2.86 -4.99 -2.16
C PHE A 93 3.64 -6.16 -1.60
N ALA A 94 4.40 -6.83 -2.46
CA ALA A 94 5.42 -7.79 -2.04
C ALA A 94 6.73 -7.04 -1.76
N ILE A 95 7.24 -7.15 -0.54
CA ILE A 95 8.47 -6.50 -0.10
C ILE A 95 9.59 -7.55 -0.04
N LEU A 96 10.56 -7.40 -0.94
CA LEU A 96 11.78 -8.20 -0.91
C LEU A 96 12.71 -7.60 0.15
N LEU A 97 13.16 -8.45 1.08
CA LEU A 97 13.98 -8.04 2.22
C LEU A 97 15.26 -8.85 2.27
N ASN A 98 16.37 -8.19 2.59
CA ASN A 98 17.66 -8.80 2.84
C ASN A 98 18.44 -8.04 3.93
N GLY A 99 19.36 -8.72 4.60
CA GLY A 99 20.20 -8.11 5.63
C GLY A 99 21.24 -9.11 6.18
N PRO A 100 22.31 -8.62 6.82
CA PRO A 100 23.34 -9.48 7.38
C PRO A 100 22.88 -10.27 8.61
N ILE A 101 21.78 -9.84 9.24
CA ILE A 101 21.20 -10.48 10.42
C ILE A 101 19.66 -10.54 10.29
N PRO A 102 18.98 -11.55 10.86
CA PRO A 102 17.53 -11.70 10.71
C PRO A 102 16.69 -10.58 11.34
N THR A 103 17.24 -9.88 12.35
CA THR A 103 16.54 -8.83 13.10
C THR A 103 16.72 -7.43 12.52
N LEU A 104 17.45 -7.28 11.42
CA LEU A 104 17.62 -6.00 10.73
C LEU A 104 17.71 -6.25 9.24
N LEU A 105 16.62 -5.95 8.54
CA LEU A 105 16.47 -6.20 7.11
C LEU A 105 16.12 -4.90 6.39
N GLY A 106 16.71 -4.71 5.22
CA GLY A 106 16.39 -3.61 4.30
C GLY A 106 15.75 -4.13 3.03
N GLN A 107 15.00 -3.26 2.37
CA GLN A 107 14.39 -3.53 1.08
C GLN A 107 15.43 -3.86 0.00
N VAL A 108 15.10 -4.82 -0.87
CA VAL A 108 15.86 -5.13 -2.08
C VAL A 108 15.01 -4.73 -3.29
N GLY A 109 15.32 -3.56 -3.84
CA GLY A 109 14.55 -2.96 -4.92
C GLY A 109 13.21 -2.39 -4.44
N ASN A 110 12.61 -1.53 -5.26
CA ASN A 110 11.32 -0.92 -4.92
C ASN A 110 10.16 -1.88 -5.19
N SER A 111 9.03 -1.68 -4.52
CA SER A 111 7.79 -2.42 -4.77
C SER A 111 6.72 -1.47 -5.28
N THR A 112 6.13 -1.78 -6.43
CA THR A 112 5.15 -0.91 -7.11
C THR A 112 3.89 -1.70 -7.38
N ALA A 113 2.74 -1.09 -7.08
CA ALA A 113 1.43 -1.65 -7.37
C ALA A 113 0.44 -0.54 -7.69
N ASP A 114 -0.61 -0.92 -8.38
CA ASP A 114 -1.78 -0.09 -8.64
C ASP A 114 -2.75 -0.19 -7.47
N LEU A 115 -3.32 0.94 -7.05
CA LEU A 115 -4.39 0.98 -6.06
C LEU A 115 -5.74 0.90 -6.75
N ASP A 116 -6.47 -0.18 -6.47
CA ASP A 116 -7.80 -0.41 -6.98
C ASP A 116 -8.85 0.18 -6.04
N LYS A 117 -9.87 0.82 -6.61
CA LYS A 117 -11.02 1.29 -5.85
C LYS A 117 -11.72 0.10 -5.19
N VAL A 118 -11.96 0.19 -3.88
CA VAL A 118 -12.79 -0.78 -3.18
C VAL A 118 -14.25 -0.54 -3.58
N THR A 119 -14.82 -1.42 -4.39
CA THR A 119 -16.24 -1.41 -4.71
C THR A 119 -17.00 -2.16 -3.62
N SER A 120 -17.76 -1.41 -2.81
CA SER A 120 -18.76 -1.93 -1.88
C SER A 120 -19.95 -2.59 -2.59
#